data_AF-A0A942LR11-F1
#
_entry.id   AF-A0A942LR11-F1
#
_cell.length_a   1.000
_cell.length_b   1.000
_cell.length_c   1.000
_cell.angle_alpha   90.00
_cell.angle_beta   90.00
_cell.angle_gamma   90.00
#
_symmetry.space_group_name_H-M   'P 1'
#
loop_
_entity.id
_entity.type
_entity.pdbx_description
1 polymer ?
#
loop_
_entity_poly.entity_id
_entity_poly.type
_entity_poly.pdbx_seq_one_letter_code
_entity_poly.pdbx_strand_id
1 'polypeptide(L)'
;MEAPDAEFVFSRLVILRRDIAEIAGVVPRGIISDTALRKIATAMPNSEIDLKKVTGLSQIFVQKYAKVFLQELKKIRTQPKEHKVSKLAQDTLTMIQQGYTFDDLQKRLFGGNKTMAANCIVELLEADHYISRKLILDEKIYTKVKAAYKKNAAITTKEIQAKFEEEIDKSIIKMSVSFVRFELRHS
;
A
#
# COMPACT_ATOMS: atom_id res chain seq x y z
N MET A 1 19.54 6.82 -16.85
CA MET A 1 18.49 6.36 -15.93
C MET A 1 17.49 7.51 -15.87
N GLU A 2 16.31 7.35 -16.45
CA GLU A 2 15.29 8.41 -16.43
C GLU A 2 14.87 8.69 -14.98
N ALA A 3 14.65 9.96 -14.64
CA ALA A 3 14.14 10.32 -13.34
C ALA A 3 12.73 9.71 -13.17
N PRO A 4 12.41 9.14 -12.00
CA PRO A 4 11.08 8.59 -11.76
C PRO A 4 10.02 9.68 -11.91
N ASP A 5 8.87 9.32 -12.48
CA ASP A 5 7.77 10.25 -12.69
C ASP A 5 7.33 10.90 -11.37
N ALA A 6 7.15 12.22 -11.38
CA ALA A 6 6.86 12.97 -10.16
C ALA A 6 5.48 12.62 -9.57
N GLU A 7 4.51 12.23 -10.39
CA GLU A 7 3.19 11.81 -9.91
C GLU A 7 3.26 10.41 -9.29
N PHE A 8 4.04 9.50 -9.88
CA PHE A 8 4.38 8.22 -9.25
C PHE A 8 5.04 8.44 -7.87
N VAL A 9 6.08 9.27 -7.78
CA VAL A 9 6.75 9.55 -6.49
C VAL A 9 5.78 10.15 -5.50
N PHE A 10 4.96 11.12 -5.92
CA PHE A 10 3.96 11.74 -5.06
C PHE A 10 2.99 10.70 -4.49
N SER A 11 2.47 9.79 -5.31
CA SER A 11 1.55 8.72 -4.87
C SER A 11 2.19 7.82 -3.79
N ARG A 12 3.47 7.45 -3.97
CA ARG A 12 4.25 6.67 -3.00
C ARG A 12 4.43 7.42 -1.68
N LEU A 13 4.73 8.71 -1.75
CA LEU A 13 4.89 9.53 -0.56
C LEU A 13 3.55 9.80 0.17
N VAL A 14 2.42 9.84 -0.56
CA VAL A 14 1.07 9.96 0.04
C VAL A 14 0.76 8.72 0.88
N ILE A 15 1.08 7.55 0.34
CA ILE A 15 0.99 6.27 1.05
C ILE A 15 1.86 6.31 2.30
N LEU A 16 3.15 6.62 2.15
CA LEU A 16 4.10 6.65 3.26
C LEU A 16 3.63 7.57 4.39
N ARG A 17 3.12 8.76 4.03
CA ARG A 17 2.57 9.72 4.97
C ARG A 17 1.38 9.16 5.74
N ARG A 18 0.50 8.42 5.08
CA ARG A 18 -0.67 7.80 5.72
C ARG A 18 -0.22 6.75 6.74
N ASP A 19 0.74 5.91 6.39
CA ASP A 19 1.21 4.83 7.27
C ASP A 19 1.90 5.39 8.52
N ILE A 20 2.73 6.43 8.35
CA ILE A 20 3.34 7.15 9.46
C ILE A 20 2.26 7.78 10.36
N ALA A 21 1.22 8.36 9.76
CA ALA A 21 0.14 9.00 10.50
C ALA A 21 -0.71 8.00 11.30
N GLU A 22 -0.99 6.81 10.74
CA GLU A 22 -1.69 5.73 11.45
C GLU A 22 -0.88 5.26 12.68
N ILE A 23 0.43 5.05 12.52
CA ILE A 23 1.33 4.66 13.62
C ILE A 23 1.42 5.75 14.69
N ALA A 24 1.48 7.02 14.27
CA ALA A 24 1.61 8.15 15.17
C ALA A 24 0.27 8.59 15.81
N GLY A 25 -0.87 8.00 15.41
CA GLY A 25 -2.19 8.36 15.91
C GLY A 25 -2.63 9.79 15.52
N VAL A 26 -2.16 10.29 14.38
CA VAL A 26 -2.48 11.64 13.88
C VAL A 26 -3.08 11.59 12.48
N VAL A 27 -3.61 12.72 12.01
CA VAL A 27 -4.10 12.83 10.63
C VAL A 27 -2.93 12.95 9.62
N PRO A 28 -3.01 12.38 8.40
CA PRO A 28 -1.92 12.41 7.42
C PRO A 28 -1.37 13.80 7.11
N ARG A 29 -2.25 14.80 6.95
CA ARG A 29 -1.84 16.19 6.70
C ARG A 29 -1.09 16.81 7.88
N GLY A 30 -1.22 16.26 9.08
CA GLY A 30 -0.47 16.66 10.28
C GLY A 30 1.00 16.24 10.24
N ILE A 31 1.36 15.26 9.42
CA ILE A 31 2.76 14.88 9.18
C ILE A 31 3.42 15.88 8.22
N ILE A 32 2.80 16.09 7.05
CA ILE A 32 3.28 16.99 5.99
C ILE A 32 2.15 17.35 5.03
N SER A 33 2.12 18.58 4.52
CA SER A 33 1.11 19.04 3.55
C SER A 33 1.30 18.43 2.16
N ASP A 34 0.23 18.36 1.35
CA ASP A 34 0.33 17.88 -0.04
C ASP A 34 1.28 18.75 -0.88
N THR A 35 1.28 20.07 -0.65
CA THR A 35 2.16 21.00 -1.36
C THR A 35 3.63 20.68 -1.10
N ALA A 36 4.00 20.45 0.16
CA ALA A 36 5.37 20.09 0.51
C ALA A 36 5.74 18.69 -0.01
N LEU A 37 4.79 17.74 0.04
CA LEU A 37 4.95 16.40 -0.50
C LEU A 37 5.20 16.38 -2.01
N ARG A 38 4.46 17.20 -2.78
CA ARG A 38 4.68 17.39 -4.22
C ARG A 38 6.05 17.98 -4.50
N LYS A 39 6.49 18.96 -3.70
CA LYS A 39 7.85 19.52 -3.83
C LYS A 39 8.94 18.47 -3.55
N ILE A 40 8.76 17.59 -2.55
CA ILE A 40 9.68 16.47 -2.33
C ILE A 40 9.68 15.53 -3.53
N ALA A 41 8.51 15.20 -4.06
CA ALA A 41 8.36 14.31 -5.22
C ALA A 41 9.07 14.87 -6.46
N THR A 42 8.98 16.18 -6.71
CA THR A 42 9.69 16.86 -7.80
C THR A 42 11.19 17.00 -7.53
N ALA A 43 11.57 17.42 -6.32
CA ALA A 43 12.97 17.72 -5.99
C ALA A 43 13.81 16.45 -5.78
N MET A 44 13.19 15.33 -5.43
CA MET A 44 13.84 14.05 -5.13
C MET A 44 15.11 14.25 -4.29
N PRO A 45 15.03 14.74 -3.03
CA PRO A 45 16.20 14.96 -2.19
C PRO A 45 16.91 13.65 -1.87
N ASN A 46 18.24 13.65 -1.80
CA ASN A 46 19.05 12.44 -1.54
C ASN A 46 19.69 12.43 -0.14
N SER A 47 19.58 13.53 0.58
CA SER A 47 20.18 13.76 1.89
C SER A 47 19.25 14.63 2.74
N GLU A 48 19.46 14.64 4.06
CA GLU A 48 18.72 15.56 4.94
C GLU A 48 19.00 17.03 4.61
N ILE A 49 20.21 17.33 4.15
CA ILE A 49 20.61 18.68 3.72
C ILE A 49 19.74 19.12 2.54
N ASP A 50 19.54 18.26 1.55
CA ASP A 50 18.71 18.58 0.39
C ASP A 50 17.23 18.60 0.74
N LEU A 51 16.79 17.73 1.65
CA LEU A 51 15.42 17.74 2.15
C LEU A 51 15.12 19.08 2.83
N LYS A 52 16.02 19.60 3.67
CA LYS A 52 15.87 20.91 4.34
C LYS A 52 15.77 22.09 3.38
N LYS A 53 16.28 21.97 2.15
CA LYS A 53 16.13 23.01 1.11
C LYS A 53 14.71 23.05 0.52
N VAL A 54 13.91 22.00 0.71
CA VAL A 54 12.52 21.96 0.24
C VAL A 54 11.67 22.90 1.09
N THR A 55 11.08 23.90 0.45
CA THR A 55 10.27 24.92 1.13
C THR A 55 8.93 24.36 1.62
N GLY A 56 8.55 24.68 2.86
CA GLY A 56 7.31 24.23 3.49
C GLY A 56 7.43 22.97 4.35
N LEU A 57 8.66 22.53 4.64
CA LEU A 57 8.92 21.50 5.65
C LEU A 57 9.14 22.11 7.03
N SER A 58 8.45 21.58 8.04
CA SER A 58 8.67 21.99 9.42
C SER A 58 9.94 21.35 9.99
N GLN A 59 10.57 22.01 10.96
CA GLN A 59 11.73 21.46 11.65
C GLN A 59 11.40 20.14 12.35
N ILE A 60 10.20 20.03 12.92
CA ILE A 60 9.68 18.81 13.56
C ILE A 60 9.59 17.67 12.54
N PHE A 61 9.09 17.94 11.32
CA PHE A 61 9.04 16.94 10.27
C PHE A 61 10.43 16.41 9.93
N VAL A 62 11.39 17.31 9.75
CA VAL A 62 12.76 16.91 9.39
C VAL A 62 13.38 16.07 10.49
N GLN A 63 13.21 16.45 11.75
CA GLN A 63 13.75 15.69 12.89
C GLN A 63 13.12 14.30 13.03
N LYS A 64 11.80 14.17 12.81
CA LYS A 64 11.07 12.91 13.06
C LYS A 64 10.99 11.98 11.87
N TYR A 65 10.87 12.53 10.66
CA TYR A 65 10.44 11.76 9.48
C TYR A 65 11.41 11.80 8.30
N ALA A 66 12.43 12.68 8.31
CA ALA A 66 13.36 12.81 7.18
C ALA A 66 13.99 11.49 6.74
N LYS A 67 14.47 10.71 7.71
CA LYS A 67 15.12 9.41 7.45
C LYS A 67 14.20 8.45 6.70
N VAL A 68 12.94 8.35 7.10
CA VAL A 68 11.96 7.44 6.49
C VAL A 68 11.61 7.88 5.07
N PHE A 69 11.40 9.18 4.85
CA PHE A 69 11.15 9.74 3.52
C PHE A 69 12.34 9.55 2.58
N LEU A 70 13.57 9.80 3.04
CA LEU A 70 14.78 9.60 2.23
C LEU A 70 15.00 8.13 1.87
N GLN A 71 14.64 7.20 2.76
CA GLN A 71 14.68 5.77 2.46
C GLN A 71 13.70 5.39 1.35
N GLU A 72 12.46 5.90 1.38
CA GLU A 72 11.48 5.62 0.33
C GLU A 72 11.92 6.22 -1.01
N LEU A 73 12.43 7.45 -1.02
CA LEU A 73 12.99 8.08 -2.23
C LEU A 73 14.17 7.29 -2.79
N LYS A 74 15.03 6.73 -1.92
CA LYS A 74 16.12 5.86 -2.35
C LYS A 74 15.60 4.60 -3.02
N LYS A 75 14.58 3.94 -2.46
CA LYS A 75 13.94 2.76 -3.07
C LYS A 75 13.39 3.08 -4.45
N ILE A 76 12.63 4.17 -4.57
CA ILE A 76 12.07 4.66 -5.83
C ILE A 76 13.16 4.89 -6.89
N ARG A 77 14.33 5.44 -6.52
CA ARG A 77 15.44 5.60 -7.47
C ARG A 77 16.05 4.29 -7.94
N THR A 78 16.20 3.33 -7.03
CA THR A 78 16.82 2.03 -7.34
C THR A 78 15.86 1.08 -8.06
N GLN A 79 14.56 1.31 -7.92
CA GLN A 79 13.49 0.53 -8.54
C GLN A 79 12.45 1.49 -9.12
N PRO A 80 12.80 2.24 -10.18
CA PRO A 80 11.92 3.28 -10.74
C PRO A 80 10.73 2.71 -11.51
N LYS A 81 10.69 1.39 -11.72
CA LYS A 81 9.60 0.73 -12.42
C LYS A 81 8.44 0.53 -11.47
N GLU A 82 7.46 1.41 -11.59
CA GLU A 82 6.07 1.04 -11.33
C GLU A 82 5.79 -0.26 -12.09
N HIS A 83 5.40 -1.32 -11.39
CA HIS A 83 4.79 -2.45 -12.08
C HIS A 83 3.49 -1.91 -12.65
N LYS A 84 3.45 -1.65 -13.97
CA LYS A 84 2.24 -1.18 -14.64
C LYS A 84 1.09 -2.11 -14.28
N VAL A 85 0.14 -1.58 -13.51
CA VAL A 85 -1.10 -2.27 -13.22
C VAL A 85 -2.14 -1.93 -14.28
N SER A 86 -3.13 -2.80 -14.42
CA SER A 86 -4.28 -2.60 -15.30
C SER A 86 -5.01 -1.31 -14.94
N LYS A 87 -5.67 -0.69 -15.93
CA LYS A 87 -6.49 0.52 -15.70
C LYS A 87 -7.54 0.27 -14.61
N LEU A 88 -8.12 -0.92 -14.59
CA LEU A 88 -9.09 -1.34 -13.59
C LEU A 88 -8.47 -1.44 -12.19
N ALA A 89 -7.25 -1.97 -12.06
CA ALA A 89 -6.52 -1.96 -10.80
C ALA A 89 -6.17 -0.54 -10.34
N GLN A 90 -5.82 0.37 -11.26
CA GLN A 90 -5.59 1.77 -10.93
C GLN A 90 -6.85 2.46 -10.39
N ASP A 91 -8.01 2.21 -11.01
CA ASP A 91 -9.29 2.76 -10.56
C ASP A 91 -9.68 2.17 -9.20
N THR A 92 -9.39 0.88 -8.98
CA THR A 92 -9.55 0.21 -7.68
C THR A 92 -8.70 0.86 -6.59
N LEU A 93 -7.42 1.14 -6.87
CA LEU A 93 -6.52 1.81 -5.93
C LEU A 93 -7.05 3.19 -5.54
N THR A 94 -7.53 3.96 -6.52
CA THR A 94 -8.09 5.29 -6.30
C THR A 94 -9.26 5.25 -5.31
N MET A 95 -10.16 4.28 -5.47
CA MET A 95 -11.29 4.11 -4.54
C MET A 95 -10.85 3.67 -3.15
N ILE A 96 -9.87 2.77 -3.04
CA ILE A 96 -9.36 2.37 -1.71
C ILE A 96 -8.74 3.57 -0.99
N GLN A 97 -8.02 4.43 -1.71
CA GLN A 97 -7.45 5.66 -1.15
C GLN A 97 -8.51 6.65 -0.67
N GLN A 98 -9.70 6.63 -1.29
CA GLN A 98 -10.87 7.39 -0.85
C GLN A 98 -11.60 6.76 0.35
N GLY A 99 -11.16 5.60 0.83
CA GLY A 99 -11.71 4.92 2.01
C GLY A 99 -12.81 3.92 1.70
N TYR A 100 -13.05 3.57 0.43
CA TYR A 100 -14.05 2.57 0.06
C TYR A 100 -13.64 1.16 0.51
N THR A 101 -14.63 0.39 0.97
CA THR A 101 -14.45 -1.00 1.41
C THR A 101 -14.41 -1.97 0.23
N PHE A 102 -13.98 -3.21 0.45
CA PHE A 102 -14.02 -4.23 -0.59
C PHE A 102 -15.41 -4.46 -1.19
N ASP A 103 -16.46 -4.43 -0.36
CA ASP A 103 -17.84 -4.57 -0.81
C ASP A 103 -18.28 -3.40 -1.69
N ASP A 104 -17.82 -2.18 -1.38
CA ASP A 104 -18.07 -1.00 -2.22
C ASP A 104 -17.40 -1.13 -3.59
N LEU A 105 -16.14 -1.58 -3.61
CA LEU A 105 -15.39 -1.80 -4.84
C LEU A 105 -16.13 -2.81 -5.72
N GLN A 106 -16.50 -3.96 -5.14
CA GLN A 106 -17.22 -5.03 -5.83
C GLN A 106 -18.48 -4.50 -6.52
N LYS A 107 -19.32 -3.75 -5.79
CA LYS A 107 -20.58 -3.24 -6.32
C LYS A 107 -20.38 -2.17 -7.39
N ARG A 108 -19.41 -1.27 -7.20
CA ARG A 108 -19.26 -0.06 -8.04
C ARG A 108 -18.41 -0.28 -9.29
N LEU A 109 -17.33 -1.06 -9.19
CA LEU A 109 -16.39 -1.26 -10.29
C LEU A 109 -16.54 -2.62 -10.98
N PHE A 110 -16.99 -3.64 -10.24
CA PHE A 110 -16.91 -5.03 -10.71
C PHE A 110 -18.29 -5.68 -10.94
N GLY A 111 -19.39 -4.94 -10.78
CA GLY A 111 -20.75 -5.48 -10.93
C GLY A 111 -21.06 -6.66 -10.01
N GLY A 112 -20.43 -6.71 -8.83
CA GLY A 112 -20.53 -7.83 -7.88
C GLY A 112 -19.53 -8.97 -8.12
N ASN A 113 -18.67 -8.91 -9.13
CA ASN A 113 -17.66 -9.95 -9.39
C ASN A 113 -16.51 -9.91 -8.37
N LYS A 114 -16.63 -10.74 -7.33
CA LYS A 114 -15.67 -10.82 -6.22
C LYS A 114 -14.28 -11.26 -6.66
N THR A 115 -14.19 -12.23 -7.56
CA THR A 115 -12.94 -12.79 -8.06
C THR A 115 -12.11 -11.74 -8.79
N MET A 116 -12.75 -10.96 -9.67
CA MET A 116 -12.09 -9.90 -10.42
C MET A 116 -11.61 -8.78 -9.47
N ALA A 117 -12.44 -8.37 -8.52
CA ALA A 117 -12.06 -7.39 -7.49
C ALA A 117 -10.83 -7.85 -6.68
N ALA A 118 -10.83 -9.11 -6.23
CA ALA A 118 -9.71 -9.68 -5.47
C ALA A 118 -8.43 -9.74 -6.33
N ASN A 119 -8.53 -10.10 -7.60
CA ASN A 119 -7.37 -10.17 -8.49
C ASN A 119 -6.75 -8.79 -8.76
N CYS A 120 -7.55 -7.72 -8.90
CA CYS A 120 -7.01 -6.36 -9.00
C CYS A 120 -6.24 -5.94 -7.75
N ILE A 121 -6.70 -6.34 -6.57
CA ILE A 121 -5.99 -6.06 -5.32
C ILE A 121 -4.69 -6.86 -5.23
N VAL A 122 -4.70 -8.13 -5.65
CA VAL A 122 -3.48 -8.93 -5.75
C VAL A 122 -2.47 -8.29 -6.69
N GLU A 123 -2.92 -7.85 -7.88
CA GLU A 123 -2.09 -7.14 -8.85
C GLU A 123 -1.46 -5.88 -8.24
N LEU A 124 -2.26 -5.07 -7.52
CA LEU A 124 -1.75 -3.88 -6.83
C LEU A 124 -0.69 -4.22 -5.76
N LEU A 125 -0.88 -5.28 -4.98
CA LEU A 125 0.09 -5.72 -3.97
C LEU A 125 1.37 -6.30 -4.59
N GLU A 126 1.25 -7.00 -5.72
CA GLU A 126 2.39 -7.50 -6.49
C GLU A 126 3.19 -6.34 -7.09
N ALA A 127 2.51 -5.28 -7.49
CA ALA A 127 3.08 -4.00 -7.92
C ALA A 127 3.58 -3.11 -6.76
N ASP A 128 3.64 -3.67 -5.56
CA ASP A 128 4.05 -3.03 -4.31
C ASP A 128 3.22 -1.81 -3.89
N HIS A 129 2.02 -1.60 -4.43
CA HIS A 129 1.11 -0.58 -3.91
C HIS A 129 0.61 -0.96 -2.52
N TYR A 130 0.78 -0.04 -1.58
CA TYR A 130 0.29 -0.24 -0.24
C TYR A 130 -1.22 0.00 -0.20
N ILE A 131 -1.94 -0.98 0.34
CA ILE A 131 -3.39 -1.02 0.41
C ILE A 131 -3.79 -1.20 1.86
N SER A 132 -4.81 -0.47 2.32
CA SER A 132 -5.29 -0.64 3.70
C SER A 132 -6.00 -1.98 3.84
N ARG A 133 -5.31 -2.98 4.39
CA ARG A 133 -5.87 -4.33 4.64
C ARG A 133 -7.20 -4.27 5.39
N LYS A 134 -7.35 -3.38 6.37
CA LYS A 134 -8.57 -3.23 7.19
C LYS A 134 -9.82 -2.86 6.40
N LEU A 135 -9.66 -2.15 5.27
CA LEU A 135 -10.77 -1.82 4.37
C LEU A 135 -11.13 -2.99 3.45
N ILE A 136 -10.21 -3.94 3.28
CA ILE A 136 -10.29 -4.96 2.25
C ILE A 136 -10.65 -6.34 2.81
N LEU A 137 -10.13 -6.68 3.99
CA LEU A 137 -10.23 -8.00 4.59
C LEU A 137 -10.79 -7.92 5.99
N ASP A 138 -11.67 -8.88 6.29
CA ASP A 138 -12.10 -9.18 7.65
C ASP A 138 -10.91 -9.65 8.50
N GLU A 139 -10.86 -9.14 9.74
CA GLU A 139 -9.76 -9.39 10.67
C GLU A 139 -9.66 -10.87 11.09
N LYS A 140 -10.81 -11.56 11.25
CA LYS A 140 -10.84 -12.97 11.66
C LYS A 140 -10.29 -13.84 10.54
N ILE A 141 -10.71 -13.58 9.30
CA ILE A 141 -10.19 -14.29 8.11
C ILE A 141 -8.67 -14.08 8.02
N TYR A 142 -8.24 -12.82 8.04
CA TYR A 142 -6.84 -12.48 7.88
C TYR A 142 -5.94 -13.12 8.95
N THR A 143 -6.34 -13.06 10.23
CA THR A 143 -5.55 -13.62 11.33
C THR A 143 -5.39 -15.14 11.19
N LYS A 144 -6.45 -15.86 10.81
CA LYS A 144 -6.39 -17.31 10.54
C LYS A 144 -5.45 -17.62 9.36
N VAL A 145 -5.56 -16.89 8.25
CA VAL A 145 -4.66 -17.06 7.09
C VAL A 145 -3.21 -16.77 7.46
N LYS A 146 -2.95 -15.66 8.16
CA LYS A 146 -1.59 -15.27 8.61
C LYS A 146 -0.97 -16.33 9.51
N ALA A 147 -1.73 -16.87 10.47
CA ALA A 147 -1.27 -17.93 11.35
C ALA A 147 -0.96 -19.23 10.59
N ALA A 148 -1.79 -19.61 9.62
CA ALA A 148 -1.56 -20.78 8.78
C ALA A 148 -0.31 -20.61 7.91
N TYR A 149 -0.14 -19.45 7.27
CA TYR A 149 1.01 -19.13 6.43
C TYR A 149 2.32 -19.09 7.22
N LYS A 150 2.31 -18.53 8.44
CA LYS A 150 3.51 -18.50 9.32
C LYS A 150 3.96 -19.90 9.75
N LYS A 151 3.04 -20.86 9.90
CA LYS A 151 3.39 -22.25 10.23
C LYS A 151 3.97 -23.01 9.04
N ASN A 152 3.48 -22.74 7.83
CA ASN A 152 3.98 -23.34 6.60
C ASN A 152 3.83 -22.36 5.43
N ALA A 153 4.94 -21.78 4.97
CA ALA A 153 4.93 -20.81 3.89
C ALA A 153 4.59 -21.42 2.51
N ALA A 154 4.68 -22.75 2.38
CA ALA A 154 4.32 -23.50 1.18
C ALA A 154 2.84 -23.97 1.19
N ILE A 155 2.06 -23.61 2.22
CA ILE A 155 0.66 -24.00 2.32
C ILE A 155 -0.15 -23.47 1.13
N THR A 156 -0.97 -24.33 0.55
CA THR A 156 -1.81 -24.00 -0.60
C THR A 156 -3.11 -23.30 -0.17
N THR A 157 -3.73 -22.58 -1.11
CA THR A 157 -5.03 -21.93 -0.85
C THR A 157 -6.13 -22.92 -0.48
N LYS A 158 -6.10 -24.14 -1.04
CA LYS A 158 -7.03 -25.23 -0.70
C LYS A 158 -6.84 -25.72 0.73
N GLU A 159 -5.60 -25.92 1.17
CA GLU A 159 -5.31 -26.33 2.55
C GLU A 159 -5.64 -25.25 3.57
N ILE A 160 -5.48 -23.97 3.21
CA ILE A 160 -5.95 -22.87 4.04
C ILE A 160 -7.48 -22.87 4.12
N GLN A 161 -8.18 -23.07 2.99
CA GLN A 161 -9.64 -23.10 2.94
C GLN A 161 -10.22 -24.19 3.85
N ALA A 162 -9.61 -25.37 3.88
CA ALA A 162 -10.01 -26.49 4.73
C ALA A 162 -9.89 -26.22 6.24
N LYS A 163 -9.24 -25.13 6.66
CA LYS A 163 -9.12 -24.72 8.07
C LYS A 163 -10.26 -23.80 8.53
N PHE A 164 -11.19 -23.46 7.65
CA PHE A 164 -12.37 -22.67 7.98
C PHE A 164 -13.60 -23.57 8.10
N GLU A 165 -14.44 -23.29 9.09
CA GLU A 165 -15.72 -23.98 9.31
C GLU A 165 -16.76 -23.60 8.24
N GLU A 166 -16.68 -22.37 7.75
CA GLU A 166 -17.54 -21.83 6.70
C GLU A 166 -16.81 -21.84 5.34
N GLU A 167 -17.58 -21.98 4.27
CA GLU A 167 -17.04 -21.90 2.91
C GLU A 167 -16.61 -20.46 2.59
N ILE A 168 -15.29 -20.23 2.59
CA ILE A 168 -14.71 -18.96 2.18
C ILE A 168 -14.31 -19.02 0.71
N ASP A 169 -14.64 -17.97 -0.03
CA ASP A 169 -14.24 -17.80 -1.43
C ASP A 169 -12.71 -17.88 -1.58
N LYS A 170 -12.27 -18.76 -2.48
CA LYS A 170 -10.85 -19.03 -2.74
C LYS A 170 -10.06 -17.77 -3.13
N SER A 171 -10.70 -16.81 -3.80
CA SER A 171 -10.10 -15.54 -4.20
C SER A 171 -9.77 -14.65 -3.01
N ILE A 172 -10.60 -14.70 -1.95
CA ILE A 172 -10.36 -13.98 -0.69
C ILE A 172 -9.17 -14.58 0.06
N ILE A 173 -9.06 -15.91 0.05
CA ILE A 173 -7.91 -16.60 0.64
C ILE A 173 -6.63 -16.23 -0.11
N LYS A 174 -6.64 -16.28 -1.45
CA LYS A 174 -5.50 -15.87 -2.28
C LYS A 174 -5.09 -14.43 -1.99
N MET A 175 -6.05 -13.50 -1.95
CA MET A 175 -5.82 -12.10 -1.62
C MET A 175 -5.24 -11.93 -0.22
N SER A 176 -5.76 -12.66 0.78
CA SER A 176 -5.23 -12.66 2.15
C SER A 176 -3.78 -13.12 2.22
N VAL A 177 -3.43 -14.18 1.49
CA VAL A 177 -2.04 -14.65 1.38
C VAL A 177 -1.15 -13.58 0.74
N SER A 178 -1.62 -12.88 -0.30
CA SER A 178 -0.88 -11.77 -0.92
C SER A 178 -0.62 -10.63 0.07
N PHE A 179 -1.59 -10.26 0.92
CA PHE A 179 -1.36 -9.28 1.99
C PHE A 179 -0.30 -9.76 3.00
N VAL A 180 -0.36 -11.02 3.44
CA VAL A 180 0.65 -11.58 4.36
C VAL A 180 2.04 -11.51 3.75
N ARG A 181 2.18 -11.90 2.48
CA ARG A 181 3.46 -11.83 1.75
C ARG A 181 3.94 -10.40 1.62
N PHE A 182 3.05 -9.48 1.23
CA PHE A 182 3.36 -8.06 1.08
C PHE A 182 3.87 -7.47 2.40
N GLU A 183 3.19 -7.72 3.52
CA GLU A 183 3.63 -7.28 4.84
C GLU A 183 5.00 -7.86 5.20
N LEU A 184 5.24 -9.15 5.00
CA LEU A 184 6.52 -9.79 5.31
C LEU A 184 7.69 -9.25 4.47
N ARG A 185 7.45 -8.83 3.23
CA ARG A 185 8.47 -8.16 2.40
C ARG A 185 8.85 -6.76 2.91
N HIS A 186 7.97 -6.13 3.69
CA HIS A 186 8.11 -4.75 4.15
C HIS A 186 8.20 -4.62 5.68
N SER A 187 8.31 -5.74 6.40
CA SER A 187 8.53 -5.82 7.86
C SER A 187 10.02 -5.75 8.17
#